data_AF-A0A0C3AX92-F1
#
_entry.id   AF-A0A0C3AX92-F1
#
_cell.length_a   1.000
_cell.length_b   1.000
_cell.length_c   1.000
_cell.angle_alpha   90.00
_cell.angle_beta   90.00
_cell.angle_gamma   90.00
#
_symmetry.space_group_name_H-M   'P 1'
#
loop_
_entity.id
_entity.type
_entity.pdbx_description
1 polymer ?
#
loop_
_entity_poly.entity_id
_entity_poly.type
_entity_poly.pdbx_seq_one_letter_code
_entity_poly.pdbx_strand_id
1 'polypeptide(L)'
;MCTGGIQQSSAPGSSTRKQGSPLFPVLHSLKLLAYPGDIIDLGILLYHYPGLTDLTINFHWIPRDFIHFLSAPIREFLPGLEFELPRWVSQQFKDSISLSSEETDKAWLLPNLQVFRAYKQNGSSLRYLTEQRKTAGIPLREIHYSDGSVINVRDRVWLADNLEKLEEFEESDDEEEDSDIEDEEEDSEIEDDNDDGDDDDDEP
;
A
#
# COMPACT_ATOMS: atom_id res chain seq x y z
N MET A 1 -36.79 56.66 38.93
CA MET A 1 -35.48 56.99 38.31
C MET A 1 -34.65 55.73 38.32
N CYS A 2 -34.16 55.34 37.16
CA CYS A 2 -33.73 53.97 36.82
C CYS A 2 -32.38 53.58 37.41
N THR A 3 -32.29 52.37 37.96
CA THR A 3 -31.04 51.73 38.42
C THR A 3 -30.48 50.83 37.32
N GLY A 4 -29.31 51.20 36.78
CA GLY A 4 -28.60 50.43 35.74
C GLY A 4 -27.62 49.44 36.35
N GLY A 5 -27.79 48.15 36.04
CA GLY A 5 -26.84 47.08 36.36
C GLY A 5 -26.01 46.73 35.13
N ILE A 6 -24.68 46.73 35.27
CA ILE A 6 -23.73 46.36 34.22
C ILE A 6 -23.37 44.88 34.42
N GLN A 7 -23.80 44.02 33.50
CA GLN A 7 -23.37 42.62 33.44
C GLN A 7 -22.05 42.52 32.64
N GLN A 8 -20.97 42.11 33.31
CA GLN A 8 -19.72 41.74 32.66
C GLN A 8 -19.85 40.32 32.10
N SER A 9 -19.88 40.19 30.77
CA SER A 9 -19.82 38.91 30.06
C SER A 9 -18.37 38.48 29.87
N SER A 10 -17.92 37.51 30.67
CA SER A 10 -16.61 36.87 30.49
C SER A 10 -16.65 35.93 29.29
N ALA A 11 -15.82 36.16 28.29
CA ALA A 11 -15.69 35.31 27.11
C ALA A 11 -15.04 33.96 27.47
N PRO A 12 -15.54 32.82 26.97
CA PRO A 12 -14.94 31.51 27.20
C PRO A 12 -13.61 31.40 26.46
N GLY A 13 -12.53 31.17 27.20
CA GLY A 13 -11.19 30.96 26.68
C GLY A 13 -11.15 29.77 25.72
N SER A 14 -10.65 30.02 24.52
CA SER A 14 -10.46 29.03 23.46
C SER A 14 -9.38 28.03 23.89
N SER A 15 -9.80 26.92 24.49
CA SER A 15 -8.90 25.82 24.84
C SER A 15 -8.46 25.13 23.56
N THR A 16 -7.28 25.49 23.05
CA THR A 16 -6.63 24.81 21.94
C THR A 16 -6.23 23.42 22.42
N ARG A 17 -7.10 22.43 22.20
CA ARG A 17 -6.79 21.01 22.38
C ARG A 17 -5.57 20.71 21.51
N LYS A 18 -4.42 20.45 22.13
CA LYS A 18 -3.24 19.93 21.42
C LYS A 18 -3.67 18.62 20.77
N GLN A 19 -3.84 18.61 19.45
CA GLN A 19 -4.03 17.39 18.70
C GLN A 19 -2.79 16.53 18.94
N GLY A 20 -2.97 15.42 19.65
CA GLY A 20 -1.90 14.44 19.80
C GLY A 20 -1.50 13.95 18.42
N SER A 21 -0.20 13.80 18.18
CA SER A 21 0.31 13.16 16.96
C SER A 21 -0.36 11.79 16.80
N PRO A 22 -0.70 11.39 15.56
CA PRO A 22 -1.31 10.09 15.32
C PRO A 22 -0.38 8.98 15.85
N LEU A 23 -0.98 7.97 16.49
CA LEU A 23 -0.25 6.86 17.12
C LEU A 23 0.54 6.02 16.12
N PHE A 24 0.15 6.07 14.85
CA PHE A 24 0.78 5.36 13.75
C PHE A 24 1.25 6.35 12.68
N PRO A 25 2.42 6.13 12.08
CA PRO A 25 2.86 6.92 10.95
C PRO A 25 1.88 6.75 9.78
N VAL A 26 1.76 7.79 8.95
CA VAL A 26 0.99 7.70 7.71
C VAL A 26 1.73 6.73 6.78
N LEU A 27 1.10 5.58 6.50
CA LEU A 27 1.62 4.58 5.58
C LEU A 27 0.89 4.70 4.24
N HIS A 28 1.63 5.00 3.17
CA HIS A 28 1.07 5.11 1.81
C HIS A 28 1.26 3.83 0.98
N SER A 29 2.27 3.03 1.31
CA SER A 29 2.64 1.82 0.59
C SER A 29 2.90 0.67 1.57
N LEU A 30 2.39 -0.51 1.25
CA LEU A 30 2.58 -1.72 2.04
C LEU A 30 2.91 -2.89 1.11
N LYS A 31 4.00 -3.61 1.41
CA LYS A 31 4.44 -4.79 0.67
C LYS A 31 4.37 -6.02 1.57
N LEU A 32 3.63 -7.03 1.13
CA LEU A 32 3.41 -8.30 1.84
C LEU A 32 3.94 -9.43 0.96
N LEU A 33 5.27 -9.56 0.90
CA LEU A 33 5.97 -10.45 -0.04
C LEU A 33 6.31 -11.83 0.53
N ALA A 34 6.56 -11.93 1.85
CA ALA A 34 7.09 -13.15 2.47
C ALA A 34 6.52 -13.39 3.89
N TYR A 35 5.35 -12.83 4.21
CA TYR A 35 4.74 -13.03 5.53
C TYR A 35 3.78 -14.22 5.50
N PRO A 36 3.94 -15.21 6.40
CA PRO A 36 2.96 -16.27 6.57
C PRO A 36 1.62 -15.63 6.95
N GLY A 37 0.57 -15.92 6.17
CA GLY A 37 -0.77 -15.36 6.39
C GLY A 37 -1.34 -15.61 7.80
N ASP A 38 -0.76 -16.55 8.55
CA ASP A 38 -1.18 -16.93 9.89
C ASP A 38 -0.67 -15.97 10.99
N ILE A 39 0.34 -15.15 10.70
CA ILE A 39 1.01 -14.30 11.72
C ILE A 39 0.35 -12.93 11.85
N ILE A 40 -0.27 -12.44 10.78
CA ILE A 40 -0.89 -11.12 10.74
C ILE A 40 -2.32 -11.32 10.29
N ASP A 41 -3.27 -10.93 11.14
CA ASP A 41 -4.63 -10.68 10.68
C ASP A 41 -4.57 -9.50 9.70
N LEU A 42 -4.42 -9.83 8.41
CA LEU A 42 -4.29 -8.86 7.33
C LEU A 42 -5.48 -7.91 7.30
N GLY A 43 -6.67 -8.39 7.70
CA GLY A 43 -7.86 -7.57 7.83
C GLY A 43 -7.62 -6.44 8.84
N ILE A 44 -7.10 -6.77 10.03
CA ILE A 44 -6.74 -5.79 11.05
C ILE A 44 -5.62 -4.85 10.56
N LEU A 45 -4.57 -5.39 9.93
CA LEU A 45 -3.47 -4.57 9.45
C LEU A 45 -3.95 -3.53 8.43
N LEU A 46 -4.68 -3.96 7.40
CA LEU A 46 -5.17 -3.06 6.35
C LEU A 46 -6.21 -2.06 6.89
N TYR A 47 -6.98 -2.47 7.90
CA TYR A 47 -7.91 -1.58 8.59
C TYR A 47 -7.21 -0.40 9.27
N HIS A 48 -6.00 -0.59 9.80
CA HIS A 48 -5.23 0.47 10.46
C HIS A 48 -4.59 1.49 9.51
N TYR A 49 -4.57 1.21 8.21
CA TYR A 49 -3.96 2.09 7.21
C TYR A 49 -4.96 2.51 6.12
N PRO A 50 -6.03 3.26 6.46
CA PRO A 50 -7.01 3.71 5.47
C PRO A 50 -6.42 4.68 4.42
N GLY A 51 -5.28 5.31 4.72
CA GLY A 51 -4.52 6.17 3.81
C GLY A 51 -3.61 5.43 2.83
N LEU A 52 -3.62 4.10 2.84
CA LEU A 52 -2.82 3.29 1.92
C LEU A 52 -3.31 3.51 0.49
N THR A 53 -2.39 3.90 -0.38
CA THR A 53 -2.63 4.13 -1.81
C THR A 53 -2.02 3.04 -2.68
N ASP A 54 -1.04 2.31 -2.15
CA ASP A 54 -0.29 1.28 -2.83
C ASP A 54 -0.20 0.00 -1.98
N LEU A 55 -0.61 -1.12 -2.56
CA LEU A 55 -0.58 -2.41 -1.89
C LEU A 55 0.04 -3.45 -2.81
N THR A 56 1.07 -4.12 -2.31
CA THR A 56 1.71 -5.25 -2.96
C THR A 56 1.48 -6.52 -2.15
N ILE A 57 0.87 -7.54 -2.75
CA ILE A 57 0.58 -8.82 -2.09
C ILE A 57 1.13 -9.98 -2.91
N ASN A 58 1.90 -10.84 -2.24
CA ASN A 58 2.24 -12.15 -2.75
C ASN A 58 1.26 -13.23 -2.25
N PHE A 59 0.38 -13.70 -3.13
CA PHE A 59 -0.62 -14.73 -2.81
C PHE A 59 -0.07 -16.16 -2.78
N HIS A 60 1.25 -16.32 -2.87
CA HIS A 60 1.90 -17.56 -2.48
C HIS A 60 1.76 -17.81 -0.96
N TRP A 61 1.80 -16.74 -0.17
CA TRP A 61 1.82 -16.80 1.30
C TRP A 61 0.48 -16.39 1.95
N ILE A 62 -0.41 -15.82 1.15
CA ILE A 62 -1.71 -15.30 1.59
C ILE A 62 -2.82 -16.11 0.91
N PRO A 63 -3.87 -16.54 1.63
CA PRO A 63 -5.00 -17.25 1.05
C PRO A 63 -5.55 -16.52 -0.19
N ARG A 64 -5.80 -17.26 -1.27
CA ARG A 64 -6.29 -16.65 -2.53
C ARG A 64 -7.60 -15.92 -2.34
N ASP A 65 -8.44 -16.41 -1.45
CA ASP A 65 -9.73 -15.80 -1.12
C ASP A 65 -9.58 -14.42 -0.46
N PHE A 66 -8.38 -14.05 -0.01
CA PHE A 66 -8.10 -12.72 0.53
C PHE A 66 -8.45 -11.60 -0.44
N ILE A 67 -8.34 -11.84 -1.76
CA ILE A 67 -8.72 -10.84 -2.77
C ILE A 67 -10.21 -10.46 -2.68
N HIS A 68 -11.07 -11.37 -2.22
CA HIS A 68 -12.47 -11.06 -2.01
C HIS A 68 -12.66 -10.03 -0.90
N PHE A 69 -11.82 -10.03 0.15
CA PHE A 69 -11.86 -9.04 1.24
C PHE A 69 -11.57 -7.61 0.74
N LEU A 70 -10.73 -7.47 -0.27
CA LEU A 70 -10.48 -6.19 -0.94
C LEU A 70 -11.62 -5.77 -1.89
N SER A 71 -12.50 -6.72 -2.23
CA SER A 71 -13.57 -6.60 -3.21
C SER A 71 -14.96 -6.40 -2.59
N ALA A 72 -15.10 -6.36 -1.26
CA ALA A 72 -16.39 -6.08 -0.65
C ALA A 72 -16.29 -5.16 0.58
N PRO A 73 -17.43 -4.63 1.05
CA PRO A 73 -17.50 -3.86 2.29
C PRO A 73 -17.07 -4.68 3.51
N ILE A 74 -16.45 -4.01 4.49
CA ILE A 74 -15.90 -4.62 5.71
C ILE A 74 -16.95 -5.49 6.45
N ARG A 75 -18.22 -5.06 6.45
CA ARG A 75 -19.31 -5.78 7.12
C ARG A 75 -19.58 -7.19 6.57
N GLU A 76 -19.29 -7.44 5.29
CA GLU A 76 -19.59 -8.73 4.64
C GLU A 76 -18.64 -9.83 5.13
N PHE A 77 -17.48 -9.43 5.63
CA PHE A 77 -16.44 -10.33 6.12
C PHE A 77 -16.48 -10.53 7.63
N LEU A 78 -17.24 -9.70 8.34
CA LEU A 78 -17.41 -9.77 9.79
C LEU A 78 -18.82 -10.17 10.27
N PRO A 79 -19.59 -11.06 9.62
CA PRO A 79 -20.82 -11.56 10.19
C PRO A 79 -20.49 -12.53 11.33
N GLY A 80 -20.40 -12.00 12.56
CA GLY A 80 -20.21 -12.80 13.78
C GLY A 80 -18.80 -12.79 14.37
N LEU A 81 -17.85 -12.01 13.83
CA LEU A 81 -16.68 -11.60 14.61
C LEU A 81 -17.14 -10.54 15.62
N GLU A 82 -17.69 -10.97 16.76
CA GLU A 82 -17.62 -10.19 18.01
C GLU A 82 -16.16 -10.16 18.52
N PHE A 83 -15.20 -9.91 17.63
CA PHE A 83 -13.97 -9.32 18.11
C PHE A 83 -14.39 -7.94 18.57
N GLU A 84 -14.48 -7.75 19.89
CA GLU A 84 -14.30 -6.43 20.45
C GLU A 84 -12.94 -5.95 19.91
N LEU A 85 -12.96 -5.27 18.74
CA LEU A 85 -11.83 -4.51 18.26
C LEU A 85 -11.31 -3.78 19.49
N PRO A 86 -10.06 -4.06 19.93
CA PRO A 86 -9.57 -3.59 21.22
C PRO A 86 -10.00 -2.15 21.41
N ARG A 87 -10.57 -1.76 22.56
CA ARG A 87 -11.36 -0.50 22.67
C ARG A 87 -10.68 0.74 22.06
N TRP A 88 -9.35 0.78 22.07
CA TRP A 88 -8.54 1.81 21.41
C TRP A 88 -8.73 1.84 19.86
N VAL A 89 -8.84 0.69 19.20
CA VAL A 89 -9.15 0.52 17.77
C VAL A 89 -10.55 1.03 17.44
N SER A 90 -11.57 0.61 18.20
CA SER A 90 -12.96 1.06 18.02
C SER A 90 -13.12 2.57 18.18
N GLN A 91 -12.40 3.16 19.14
CA GLN A 91 -12.42 4.60 19.41
C GLN A 91 -11.72 5.37 18.29
N GLN A 92 -10.54 4.93 17.86
CA GLN A 92 -9.81 5.56 16.77
C GLN A 92 -10.59 5.50 15.45
N PHE A 93 -11.34 4.43 15.20
CA PHE A 93 -12.20 4.36 14.02
C PHE A 93 -13.34 5.37 14.03
N LYS A 94 -14.06 5.50 15.16
CA LYS A 94 -15.10 6.52 15.35
C LYS A 94 -14.56 7.94 15.20
N ASP A 95 -13.31 8.14 15.61
CA ASP A 95 -12.66 9.45 15.57
C ASP A 95 -12.07 9.76 14.17
N SER A 96 -11.54 8.76 13.45
CA SER A 96 -10.89 8.92 12.14
C SER A 96 -11.88 8.96 11.00
N ILE A 97 -12.94 8.18 11.12
CA ILE A 97 -14.05 8.16 10.20
C ILE A 97 -15.23 8.51 11.08
N SER A 98 -15.67 9.78 11.05
CA SER A 98 -16.89 10.26 11.71
C SER A 98 -18.13 9.62 11.05
N LEU A 99 -18.13 8.30 10.89
CA LEU A 99 -19.16 7.52 10.28
C LEU A 99 -20.18 7.21 11.37
N SER A 100 -21.41 7.63 11.11
CA SER A 100 -22.58 7.09 11.78
C SER A 100 -22.63 5.56 11.60
N SER A 101 -23.38 4.87 12.46
CA SER A 101 -23.57 3.41 12.36
C SER A 101 -24.15 2.96 11.01
N GLU A 102 -24.77 3.87 10.25
CA GLU A 102 -25.30 3.62 8.90
C GLU A 102 -24.24 3.80 7.80
N GLU A 103 -23.11 4.46 8.09
CA GLU A 103 -22.02 4.69 7.15
C GLU A 103 -20.94 3.62 7.26
N THR A 104 -20.78 2.99 8.43
CA THR A 104 -19.92 1.80 8.59
C THR A 104 -20.38 0.63 7.71
N ASP A 105 -21.68 0.61 7.39
CA ASP A 105 -22.30 -0.35 6.48
C ASP A 105 -21.76 -0.29 5.05
N LYS A 106 -21.14 0.82 4.67
CA LYS A 106 -20.56 1.04 3.34
C LYS A 106 -19.05 1.22 3.40
N ALA A 107 -18.43 0.97 4.56
CA ALA A 107 -16.99 1.13 4.70
C ALA A 107 -16.26 0.03 3.92
N TRP A 108 -15.41 0.45 2.97
CA TRP A 108 -14.55 -0.43 2.20
C TRP A 108 -13.18 -0.53 2.84
N LEU A 109 -12.55 -1.70 2.70
CA LEU A 109 -11.16 -1.85 3.07
C LEU A 109 -10.28 -1.08 2.07
N LEU A 110 -9.36 -0.26 2.60
CA LEU A 110 -8.46 0.60 1.83
C LEU A 110 -9.20 1.47 0.80
N PRO A 111 -10.04 2.43 1.24
CA PRO A 111 -10.84 3.24 0.33
C PRO A 111 -9.99 4.08 -0.63
N ASN A 112 -8.75 4.40 -0.24
CA ASN A 112 -7.80 5.20 -1.02
C ASN A 112 -6.84 4.38 -1.89
N LEU A 113 -7.00 3.05 -1.94
CA LEU A 113 -6.12 2.19 -2.74
C LEU A 113 -6.27 2.54 -4.23
N GLN A 114 -5.16 2.92 -4.85
CA GLN A 114 -5.09 3.28 -6.27
C GLN A 114 -4.25 2.28 -7.06
N VAL A 115 -3.18 1.78 -6.46
CA VAL A 115 -2.22 0.87 -7.10
C VAL A 115 -2.23 -0.47 -6.39
N PHE A 116 -2.48 -1.54 -7.14
CA PHE A 116 -2.47 -2.89 -6.61
C PHE A 116 -1.48 -3.77 -7.36
N ARG A 117 -0.53 -4.36 -6.63
CA ARG A 117 0.43 -5.32 -7.18
C ARG A 117 0.15 -6.71 -6.65
N ALA A 118 -0.04 -7.66 -7.54
CA ALA A 118 -0.44 -9.02 -7.17
C ALA A 118 0.50 -10.05 -7.78
N TYR A 119 0.98 -10.97 -6.95
CA TYR A 119 1.70 -12.15 -7.42
C TYR A 119 0.75 -13.35 -7.47
N LYS A 120 0.91 -14.21 -8.49
CA LYS A 120 0.19 -15.49 -8.63
C LYS A 120 -1.34 -15.37 -8.56
N GLN A 121 -1.91 -14.32 -9.16
CA GLN A 121 -3.37 -14.14 -9.22
C GLN A 121 -3.95 -14.55 -10.57
N ASN A 122 -5.27 -14.75 -10.62
CA ASN A 122 -5.97 -15.01 -11.87
C ASN A 122 -6.62 -13.73 -12.41
N GLY A 123 -6.79 -13.66 -13.74
CA GLY A 123 -7.42 -12.51 -14.39
C GLY A 123 -8.85 -12.25 -13.91
N SER A 124 -9.61 -13.32 -13.64
CA SER A 124 -11.00 -13.22 -13.20
C SER A 124 -11.14 -12.56 -11.83
N SER A 125 -10.25 -12.84 -10.87
CA SER A 125 -10.30 -12.21 -9.54
C SER A 125 -9.82 -10.77 -9.59
N LEU A 126 -8.80 -10.45 -10.39
CA LEU A 126 -8.38 -9.05 -10.60
C LEU A 126 -9.49 -8.22 -11.26
N ARG A 127 -10.19 -8.81 -12.23
CA ARG A 127 -11.37 -8.21 -12.85
C ARG A 127 -12.49 -8.00 -11.85
N TYR A 128 -12.81 -9.02 -11.06
CA TYR A 128 -13.84 -8.93 -10.02
C TYR A 128 -13.53 -7.81 -9.02
N LEU A 129 -12.31 -7.77 -8.49
CA LEU A 129 -11.84 -6.71 -7.60
C LEU A 129 -12.03 -5.32 -8.21
N THR A 130 -11.58 -5.15 -9.46
CA THR A 130 -11.68 -3.87 -10.19
C THR A 130 -13.14 -3.45 -10.37
N GLU A 131 -14.01 -4.38 -10.78
CA GLU A 131 -15.44 -4.14 -11.00
C GLU A 131 -16.17 -3.75 -9.70
N GLN A 132 -15.90 -4.47 -8.60
CA GLN A 132 -16.53 -4.20 -7.31
C GLN A 132 -16.11 -2.82 -6.78
N ARG A 133 -14.81 -2.52 -6.82
CA ARG A 133 -14.30 -1.21 -6.36
C ARG A 133 -14.78 -0.05 -7.22
N LYS A 134 -14.86 -0.24 -8.54
CA LYS A 134 -15.44 0.74 -9.46
C LYS A 134 -16.92 1.00 -9.17
N THR A 135 -17.71 -0.06 -8.94
CA THR A 135 -19.13 0.03 -8.58
C THR A 135 -19.34 0.76 -7.25
N ALA A 136 -18.39 0.62 -6.33
CA ALA A 136 -18.37 1.30 -5.06
C ALA A 136 -17.92 2.78 -5.11
N GLY A 137 -17.50 3.28 -6.27
CA GLY A 137 -16.99 4.65 -6.41
C GLY A 137 -15.56 4.84 -5.89
N ILE A 138 -14.81 3.76 -5.69
CA ILE A 138 -13.40 3.77 -5.23
C ILE A 138 -12.50 3.00 -6.21
N PRO A 139 -12.48 3.38 -7.51
CA PRO A 139 -11.83 2.59 -8.55
C PRO A 139 -10.32 2.48 -8.33
N LEU A 140 -9.76 1.32 -8.67
CA LEU A 140 -8.32 1.18 -8.84
C LEU A 140 -7.89 1.91 -10.11
N ARG A 141 -6.69 2.50 -10.08
CA ARG A 141 -6.08 3.17 -11.24
C ARG A 141 -5.10 2.24 -11.93
N GLU A 142 -4.33 1.49 -11.15
CA GLU A 142 -3.27 0.64 -11.67
C GLU A 142 -3.33 -0.77 -11.09
N ILE A 143 -3.12 -1.76 -11.96
CA ILE A 143 -2.82 -3.13 -11.56
C ILE A 143 -1.50 -3.56 -12.18
N HIS A 144 -0.60 -4.04 -11.32
CA HIS A 144 0.63 -4.70 -11.70
C HIS A 144 0.48 -6.17 -11.33
N TYR A 145 0.75 -7.08 -12.24
CA TYR A 145 0.65 -8.51 -11.95
C TYR A 145 1.91 -9.25 -12.35
N SER A 146 2.27 -10.24 -11.56
CA SER A 146 3.44 -11.05 -11.84
C SER A 146 3.24 -11.92 -13.08
N ASP A 147 4.30 -12.19 -13.83
CA ASP A 147 4.34 -13.13 -14.97
C ASP A 147 3.81 -14.54 -14.60
N GLY A 148 3.91 -14.92 -13.33
CA GLY A 148 3.30 -16.12 -12.77
C GLY A 148 1.78 -16.08 -12.61
N SER A 149 1.13 -14.97 -12.97
CA SER A 149 -0.33 -14.78 -12.89
C SER A 149 -1.03 -15.29 -14.16
N VAL A 150 -2.15 -15.99 -13.98
CA VAL A 150 -2.89 -16.58 -15.09
C VAL A 150 -4.02 -15.65 -15.53
N ILE A 151 -3.74 -14.79 -16.52
CA ILE A 151 -4.70 -13.84 -17.06
C ILE A 151 -5.03 -14.19 -18.51
N ASN A 152 -6.26 -14.63 -18.76
CA ASN A 152 -6.72 -14.91 -20.12
C ASN A 152 -6.88 -13.61 -20.94
N VAL A 153 -6.89 -13.72 -22.27
CA VAL A 153 -6.97 -12.57 -23.19
C VAL A 153 -8.20 -11.70 -22.93
N ARG A 154 -9.36 -12.33 -22.63
CA ARG A 154 -10.61 -11.60 -22.40
C ARG A 154 -10.53 -10.71 -21.17
N ASP A 155 -10.00 -11.23 -20.07
CA ASP A 155 -9.86 -10.46 -18.83
C ASP A 155 -8.75 -9.42 -18.94
N ARG A 156 -7.65 -9.71 -19.65
CA ARG A 156 -6.58 -8.72 -19.93
C ARG A 156 -7.11 -7.52 -20.70
N VAL A 157 -7.86 -7.75 -21.78
CA VAL A 157 -8.50 -6.67 -22.57
C VAL A 157 -9.47 -5.86 -21.69
N TRP A 158 -10.32 -6.55 -20.93
CA TRP A 158 -11.28 -5.86 -20.06
C TRP A 158 -10.57 -5.01 -18.99
N LEU A 159 -9.51 -5.51 -18.38
CA LEU A 159 -8.73 -4.79 -17.38
C LEU A 159 -8.05 -3.56 -17.99
N ALA A 160 -7.46 -3.69 -19.18
CA ALA A 160 -6.84 -2.57 -19.88
C ALA A 160 -7.83 -1.45 -20.23
N ASP A 161 -9.09 -1.80 -20.54
CA ASP A 161 -10.15 -0.82 -20.83
C ASP A 161 -10.68 -0.11 -19.56
N ASN A 162 -10.43 -0.65 -18.37
CA ASN A 162 -11.01 -0.16 -17.11
C ASN A 162 -9.99 0.42 -16.13
N LEU A 163 -8.69 0.29 -16.41
CA LEU A 163 -7.59 0.80 -15.61
C LEU A 163 -6.82 1.85 -16.41
N GLU A 164 -6.13 2.74 -15.70
CA GLU A 164 -5.19 3.68 -16.33
C GLU A 164 -3.89 2.98 -16.73
N LYS A 165 -3.46 2.01 -15.92
CA LYS A 165 -2.27 1.20 -16.19
C LYS A 165 -2.51 -0.27 -15.83
N LEU A 166 -2.17 -1.15 -16.77
CA LEU A 166 -2.12 -2.59 -16.57
C LEU A 166 -0.75 -3.07 -17.03
N GLU A 167 0.07 -3.52 -16.08
CA GLU A 167 1.48 -3.87 -16.34
C GLU A 167 1.79 -5.28 -15.81
N GLU A 168 2.51 -6.03 -16.62
CA GLU A 168 3.08 -7.32 -16.25
C GLU A 168 4.51 -7.08 -15.76
N PHE A 169 4.90 -7.71 -14.66
CA PHE A 169 6.26 -7.66 -14.16
C PHE A 169 6.81 -9.07 -13.96
N GLU A 170 8.11 -9.22 -14.25
CA GLU A 170 8.82 -10.47 -13.99
C GLU A 170 9.02 -10.62 -12.48
N GLU A 171 8.71 -11.80 -11.94
CA GLU A 171 9.13 -12.13 -10.58
C GLU A 171 10.65 -12.15 -10.59
N SER A 172 11.28 -11.14 -9.97
CA SER A 172 12.70 -11.19 -9.67
C SER A 172 12.92 -12.43 -8.81
N ASP A 173 13.36 -13.50 -9.46
CA ASP A 173 14.00 -14.62 -8.80
C ASP A 173 15.28 -13.99 -8.26
N ASP A 174 15.26 -13.57 -6.99
CA ASP A 174 16.40 -12.98 -6.28
C ASP A 174 17.51 -14.06 -6.12
N GLU A 175 17.99 -14.60 -7.24
CA GLU A 175 19.35 -15.08 -7.40
C GLU A 175 20.13 -13.88 -7.95
N GLU A 176 21.07 -13.35 -7.15
CA GLU A 176 21.94 -12.18 -7.42
C GLU A 176 21.47 -10.83 -6.83
N GLU A 177 21.33 -10.78 -5.49
CA GLU A 177 21.94 -9.64 -4.78
C GLU A 177 23.46 -9.87 -4.84
N ASP A 178 24.06 -9.51 -5.98
CA ASP A 178 25.50 -9.32 -6.09
C ASP A 178 25.89 -8.25 -5.07
N SER A 179 26.28 -8.75 -3.90
CA SER A 179 27.11 -8.08 -2.93
C SER A 179 28.48 -7.83 -3.57
N ASP A 180 28.54 -7.01 -4.61
CA ASP A 180 29.78 -6.35 -5.05
C ASP A 180 30.13 -5.29 -4.01
N ILE A 181 30.63 -5.77 -2.87
CA ILE A 181 31.54 -5.03 -1.99
C ILE A 181 32.93 -5.23 -2.61
N GLU A 182 33.21 -4.49 -3.68
CA GLU A 182 34.54 -4.06 -4.12
C GLU A 182 34.50 -2.53 -3.93
N ASP A 183 35.42 -1.80 -3.31
CA ASP A 183 36.79 -1.97 -2.86
C ASP A 183 37.02 -0.89 -1.79
N GLU A 184 37.60 -1.22 -0.63
CA GLU A 184 38.34 -0.22 0.16
C GLU A 184 39.83 -0.41 -0.13
N GLU A 185 40.36 0.57 -0.85
CA GLU A 185 41.70 0.73 -1.38
C GLU A 185 42.81 0.43 -0.34
N GLU A 186 43.68 -0.55 -0.63
CA GLU A 186 45.00 -0.66 0.00
C GLU A 186 46.10 -0.63 -1.07
N ASP A 187 46.41 0.60 -1.48
CA ASP A 187 47.71 1.15 -1.85
C ASP A 187 48.85 0.13 -2.08
N SER A 188 49.12 -0.20 -3.33
CA SER A 188 50.41 -0.81 -3.72
C SER A 188 51.07 0.01 -4.83
N GLU A 189 52.13 0.66 -4.40
CA GLU A 189 53.10 1.50 -5.09
C GLU A 189 53.42 1.05 -6.52
N ILE A 190 53.12 1.92 -7.48
CA ILE A 190 53.62 1.84 -8.85
C ILE A 190 55.10 2.23 -8.82
N GLU A 191 55.99 1.25 -8.90
CA GLU A 191 57.39 1.48 -9.26
C GLU A 191 57.50 1.65 -10.78
N ASP A 192 57.81 2.90 -11.11
CA ASP A 192 58.26 3.44 -12.39
C ASP A 192 59.50 2.66 -12.87
N ASP A 193 59.36 1.81 -13.89
CA ASP A 193 60.52 1.34 -14.66
C ASP A 193 60.27 1.36 -16.17
N ASN A 194 60.97 2.31 -16.77
CA ASN A 194 61.31 2.56 -18.16
C ASN A 194 61.24 1.33 -19.10
N ASP A 195 60.77 1.53 -20.33
CA ASP A 195 61.62 1.18 -21.47
C ASP A 195 61.26 1.97 -22.74
N ASP A 196 62.31 2.53 -23.33
CA ASP A 196 62.34 3.26 -24.60
C ASP A 196 62.02 2.32 -25.77
N GLY A 197 61.31 2.83 -26.77
CA GLY A 197 61.05 2.07 -27.99
C GLY A 197 60.47 2.92 -29.11
N ASP A 198 61.27 3.86 -29.61
CA ASP A 198 61.22 4.34 -31.00
C ASP A 198 60.93 3.18 -31.95
N ASP A 199 59.94 3.33 -32.84
CA ASP A 199 60.17 3.00 -34.24
C ASP A 199 59.09 3.64 -35.12
N ASP A 200 59.56 4.63 -35.87
CA ASP A 200 58.98 5.14 -37.10
C ASP A 200 58.52 3.99 -38.00
N ASP A 201 57.30 4.05 -38.54
CA ASP A 201 57.16 3.62 -39.94
C ASP A 201 56.04 4.35 -40.66
N ASP A 202 56.52 5.01 -41.70
CA ASP A 202 55.91 5.96 -42.60
C ASP A 202 55.27 5.20 -43.78
N GLU A 203 54.48 5.94 -44.56
CA GLU A 203 54.01 5.64 -45.93
C GLU A 203 52.81 4.67 -46.13
N PRO A 204 52.09 4.78 -47.27
CA PRO A 204 51.77 5.95 -48.12
C PRO A 204 50.25 6.20 -48.32
#